data_AF-A0A7G2F1H0-F1
#
_entry.id   AF-A0A7G2F1H0-F1
#
_cell.length_a   1.000
_cell.length_b   1.000
_cell.length_c   1.000
_cell.angle_alpha   90.00
_cell.angle_beta   90.00
_cell.angle_gamma   90.00
#
_symmetry.space_group_name_H-M   'P 1'
#
loop_
_entity.id
_entity.type
_entity.pdbx_description
1 polymer ?
#
loop_
_entity_poly.entity_id
_entity_poly.type
_entity_poly.pdbx_seq_one_letter_code
_entity_poly.pdbx_strand_id
1 'polypeptide(L)'
;MTFSRSSSITFFIVALFTVLINPAISSRAASFIKLPRSSIASYCESWRLAAETNNVGPWKVIPSQCENYIKNYINGGQFDKDYDVVASYAIDYAKTVKVGGDGKDAWVFDIDETLLSNIEYYKANGYGSEPYDSIKYNEVVEKGKDPGYDASLRLYKALKKLGFTIILLTGRDEGHRSVTEKNLRDAGYFGWNRLLLRGQNDQGKTATQYKSEQRSQVVKEGYTIHGNTGDQWSDLLGFAVASRSFKVPNPILSIWFFFFFVFVFLINPSISIRTSFIKLPGSDGSRYCDSWRLAAETNNVGTWDLIPSICVDSVAEYLNGDQFLSDYSVIVDYALAFAKSVEISGDGKDVWIFDIDETLLTNIDYYKAHGYGSEPYDDNKFSEWVEQGTAPAFDASLRLYNALKKLGFTIILLTGRDEHQRTSTETNLRDAGYSGWERLLLRGPNDQGKSATNYKSEQRSKLIEEGFKIRGNSGDQWSDLQGFAVADRSFKVPNPMYYIP
;
A
#
# COMPACT_ATOMS: atom_id res chain seq x y z
N MET A 1 3.96 -92.36 42.60
CA MET A 1 3.01 -91.28 42.27
C MET A 1 3.80 -90.17 41.58
N THR A 2 3.26 -89.67 40.44
CA THR A 2 3.59 -88.44 39.68
C THR A 2 5.04 -88.28 39.14
N PHE A 3 5.36 -88.53 37.84
CA PHE A 3 5.13 -87.73 36.59
C PHE A 3 5.69 -86.29 36.68
N SER A 4 6.38 -85.66 35.71
CA SER A 4 6.46 -85.85 34.25
C SER A 4 7.59 -85.00 33.60
N ARG A 5 8.22 -85.55 32.54
CA ARG A 5 8.64 -84.99 31.21
C ARG A 5 9.16 -83.54 31.09
N SER A 6 10.36 -83.31 30.56
CA SER A 6 10.83 -83.40 29.14
C SER A 6 10.41 -82.22 28.26
N SER A 7 11.37 -81.51 27.64
CA SER A 7 11.73 -81.64 26.20
C SER A 7 12.58 -80.46 25.70
N SER A 8 13.59 -80.79 24.86
CA SER A 8 14.51 -79.93 24.11
C SER A 8 13.83 -79.00 23.09
N ILE A 9 14.44 -77.84 22.80
CA ILE A 9 14.35 -77.17 21.48
C ILE A 9 15.69 -76.52 21.09
N THR A 10 16.10 -76.85 19.86
CA THR A 10 17.22 -76.42 19.04
C THR A 10 17.10 -74.95 18.60
N PHE A 11 18.19 -74.17 18.64
CA PHE A 11 18.23 -72.79 18.12
C PHE A 11 18.54 -72.76 16.61
N PHE A 12 17.60 -72.21 15.83
CA PHE A 12 17.79 -71.79 14.44
C PHE A 12 18.43 -70.39 14.39
N ILE A 13 19.47 -70.21 13.56
CA ILE A 13 20.01 -68.90 13.19
C ILE A 13 19.38 -68.51 11.84
N VAL A 14 18.62 -67.42 11.81
CA VAL A 14 18.08 -66.79 10.59
C VAL A 14 18.85 -65.50 10.34
N ALA A 15 19.31 -65.34 9.09
CA ALA A 15 20.09 -64.21 8.59
C ALA A 15 19.28 -62.91 8.53
N LEU A 16 19.91 -61.78 8.85
CA LEU A 16 19.43 -60.42 8.54
C LEU A 16 20.35 -59.81 7.47
N PHE A 17 19.82 -59.60 6.27
CA PHE A 17 20.43 -58.75 5.24
C PHE A 17 20.14 -57.28 5.59
N THR A 18 21.17 -56.51 5.94
CA THR A 18 21.09 -55.06 6.04
C THR A 18 21.32 -54.43 4.66
N VAL A 19 20.24 -53.93 4.06
CA VAL A 19 20.31 -53.00 2.93
C VAL A 19 20.78 -51.65 3.45
N LEU A 20 21.99 -51.25 3.08
CA LEU A 20 22.52 -49.90 3.31
C LEU A 20 21.78 -48.92 2.38
N ILE A 21 20.70 -48.31 2.88
CA ILE A 21 20.09 -47.14 2.25
C ILE A 21 20.93 -45.94 2.67
N ASN A 22 21.60 -45.33 1.70
CA ASN A 22 22.41 -44.12 1.88
C ASN A 22 21.46 -42.89 1.95
N PRO A 23 21.28 -42.21 3.10
CA PRO A 23 20.43 -41.04 3.18
C PRO A 23 21.30 -39.80 2.98
N ALA A 24 21.73 -39.57 1.74
CA ALA A 24 22.18 -38.25 1.32
C ALA A 24 20.96 -37.49 0.75
N ILE A 25 19.91 -37.34 1.55
CA ILE A 25 18.90 -36.31 1.33
C ILE A 25 19.34 -35.15 2.20
N SER A 26 20.00 -34.19 1.55
CA SER A 26 20.32 -32.88 2.08
C SER A 26 19.05 -32.24 2.64
N SER A 27 18.88 -32.27 3.96
CA SER A 27 17.94 -31.39 4.65
C SER A 27 18.45 -29.95 4.51
N ARG A 28 18.12 -29.30 3.39
CA ARG A 28 18.11 -27.83 3.35
C ARG A 28 16.98 -27.42 4.29
N ALA A 29 17.33 -27.18 5.56
CA ALA A 29 16.45 -26.50 6.48
C ALA A 29 16.11 -25.15 5.83
N ALA A 30 14.83 -24.92 5.54
CA ALA A 30 14.36 -23.62 5.08
C ALA A 30 14.85 -22.56 6.08
N SER A 31 15.64 -21.62 5.58
CA SER A 31 16.17 -20.50 6.36
C SER A 31 15.03 -19.51 6.61
N PHE A 32 14.26 -19.77 7.66
CA PHE A 32 13.20 -18.87 8.12
C PHE A 32 13.81 -17.70 8.89
N ILE A 33 13.48 -16.47 8.50
CA ILE A 33 13.87 -15.27 9.23
C ILE A 33 12.86 -15.07 10.35
N LYS A 34 13.18 -15.61 11.54
CA LYS A 34 12.36 -15.44 12.74
C LYS A 34 12.34 -13.98 13.19
N LEU A 35 11.13 -13.44 13.31
CA LEU A 35 10.87 -12.13 13.90
C LEU A 35 11.11 -12.11 15.42
N PRO A 36 11.95 -11.19 15.95
CA PRO A 36 11.94 -10.86 17.38
C PRO A 36 10.64 -10.13 17.74
N ARG A 37 10.30 -10.14 19.05
CA ARG A 37 9.12 -9.43 19.58
C ARG A 37 9.37 -7.92 19.44
N SER A 38 8.64 -7.26 18.54
CA SER A 38 8.88 -5.85 18.24
C SER A 38 8.60 -4.95 19.45
N SER A 39 9.39 -3.87 19.58
CA SER A 39 9.20 -2.87 20.63
C SER A 39 7.90 -2.10 20.39
N ILE A 40 7.34 -1.46 21.43
CA ILE A 40 6.15 -0.61 21.26
C ILE A 40 6.39 0.48 20.22
N ALA A 41 7.59 1.08 20.21
CA ALA A 41 7.96 2.09 19.23
C ALA A 41 7.94 1.52 17.80
N SER A 42 8.56 0.37 17.59
CA SER A 42 8.60 -0.32 16.29
C SER A 42 7.20 -0.68 15.80
N TYR A 43 6.36 -1.23 16.67
CA TYR A 43 4.95 -1.52 16.37
C TYR A 43 4.18 -0.26 15.95
N CYS A 44 4.37 0.87 16.64
CA CYS A 44 3.64 2.09 16.34
C CYS A 44 4.08 2.75 15.02
N GLU A 45 5.37 2.63 14.67
CA GLU A 45 5.85 2.99 13.34
C GLU A 45 5.24 2.08 12.26
N SER A 46 5.22 0.77 12.47
CA SER A 46 4.59 -0.20 11.55
C SER A 46 3.09 0.04 11.38
N TRP A 47 2.39 0.36 12.48
CA TRP A 47 0.99 0.72 12.44
C TRP A 47 0.76 1.99 11.62
N ARG A 48 1.59 3.03 11.81
CA ARG A 48 1.52 4.27 11.03
C ARG A 48 1.72 3.97 9.55
N LEU A 49 2.76 3.22 9.18
CA LEU A 49 3.00 2.86 7.78
C LEU A 49 1.81 2.10 7.20
N ALA A 50 1.25 1.14 7.93
CA ALA A 50 0.08 0.39 7.52
C ALA A 50 -1.16 1.30 7.33
N ALA A 51 -1.34 2.31 8.20
CA ALA A 51 -2.42 3.28 8.06
C ALA A 51 -2.23 4.15 6.81
N GLU A 52 -1.03 4.68 6.62
CA GLU A 52 -0.67 5.55 5.49
C GLU A 52 -0.75 4.83 4.14
N THR A 53 -0.47 3.52 4.10
CA THR A 53 -0.57 2.66 2.90
C THR A 53 -1.92 1.95 2.74
N ASN A 54 -2.95 2.39 3.49
CA ASN A 54 -4.34 1.89 3.42
C ASN A 54 -4.56 0.44 3.90
N ASN A 55 -3.58 -0.19 4.54
CA ASN A 55 -3.64 -1.58 5.00
C ASN A 55 -4.59 -1.76 6.19
N VAL A 56 -4.60 -0.81 7.14
CA VAL A 56 -5.41 -0.88 8.38
C VAL A 56 -6.91 -0.93 8.10
N GLY A 57 -7.37 -0.34 6.99
CA GLY A 57 -8.80 -0.23 6.66
C GLY A 57 -9.49 0.86 7.47
N PRO A 58 -10.79 0.78 7.76
CA PRO A 58 -11.44 1.73 8.66
C PRO A 58 -11.04 1.51 10.12
N TRP A 59 -10.59 2.55 10.81
CA TRP A 59 -10.38 2.54 12.28
C TRP A 59 -11.08 3.72 12.96
N LYS A 60 -11.46 3.53 14.23
CA LYS A 60 -12.16 4.55 15.04
C LYS A 60 -11.21 5.42 15.87
N VAL A 61 -10.17 4.79 16.41
CA VAL A 61 -9.15 5.41 17.27
C VAL A 61 -7.82 4.75 16.96
N ILE A 62 -6.72 5.45 17.23
CA ILE A 62 -5.37 4.88 17.15
C ILE A 62 -5.17 3.79 18.22
N PRO A 63 -4.25 2.83 18.05
CA PRO A 63 -3.86 1.94 19.13
C PRO A 63 -3.40 2.76 20.34
N SER A 64 -3.99 2.53 21.52
CA SER A 64 -3.74 3.35 22.71
C SER A 64 -2.26 3.41 23.10
N GLN A 65 -1.52 2.32 22.91
CA GLN A 65 -0.07 2.26 23.13
C GLN A 65 0.76 3.17 22.20
N CYS A 66 0.15 3.69 21.12
CA CYS A 66 0.79 4.53 20.12
C CYS A 66 0.51 6.02 20.30
N GLU A 67 -0.28 6.44 21.28
CA GLU A 67 -0.59 7.86 21.52
C GLU A 67 0.68 8.71 21.66
N ASN A 68 1.63 8.29 22.49
CA ASN A 68 2.89 9.01 22.67
C ASN A 68 3.74 9.03 21.39
N TYR A 69 3.72 7.95 20.61
CA TYR A 69 4.41 7.90 19.33
C TYR A 69 3.81 8.92 18.34
N ILE A 70 2.48 8.95 18.21
CA ILE A 70 1.78 9.90 17.33
C ILE A 70 1.99 11.35 17.76
N LYS A 71 1.89 11.62 19.06
CA LYS A 71 2.24 12.92 19.64
C LYS A 71 3.66 13.36 19.27
N ASN A 72 4.65 12.46 19.35
CA ASN A 72 6.03 12.76 19.00
C ASN A 72 6.22 12.93 17.49
N TYR A 73 5.54 12.15 16.66
CA TYR A 73 5.60 12.27 15.21
C TYR A 73 5.09 13.64 14.71
N ILE A 74 3.95 14.08 15.26
CA ILE A 74 3.32 15.36 14.92
C ILE A 74 4.15 16.54 15.44
N ASN A 75 4.56 16.52 16.71
CA ASN A 75 5.24 17.66 17.32
C ASN A 75 6.76 17.67 17.08
N GLY A 76 7.35 16.54 16.67
CA GLY A 76 8.79 16.34 16.50
C GLY A 76 9.34 16.78 15.13
N GLY A 77 8.47 17.28 14.25
CA GLY A 77 8.81 17.81 12.93
C GLY A 77 8.95 16.75 11.83
N GLN A 78 8.86 15.45 12.14
CA GLN A 78 8.86 14.41 11.10
C GLN A 78 7.59 14.48 10.25
N PHE A 79 6.43 14.76 10.85
CA PHE A 79 5.18 15.02 10.13
C PHE A 79 5.34 16.12 9.07
N ASP A 80 5.93 17.26 9.44
CA ASP A 80 6.13 18.38 8.52
C ASP A 80 7.09 18.03 7.39
N LYS A 81 8.14 17.25 7.67
CA LYS A 81 9.09 16.76 6.65
C LYS A 81 8.44 15.78 5.67
N ASP A 82 7.66 14.83 6.19
CA ASP A 82 6.91 13.87 5.39
C ASP A 82 5.96 14.63 4.44
N TYR A 83 5.25 15.65 4.95
CA TYR A 83 4.45 16.54 4.12
C TYR A 83 5.30 17.29 3.08
N ASP A 84 6.41 17.91 3.49
CA ASP A 84 7.25 18.73 2.60
C ASP A 84 7.79 17.93 1.39
N VAL A 85 8.16 16.67 1.60
CA VAL A 85 8.59 15.77 0.53
C VAL A 85 7.45 15.49 -0.46
N VAL A 86 6.23 15.21 0.03
CA VAL A 86 5.05 14.99 -0.84
C VAL A 86 4.72 16.24 -1.65
N ALA A 87 4.72 17.42 -1.02
CA ALA A 87 4.49 18.68 -1.71
C ALA A 87 5.54 18.94 -2.80
N SER A 88 6.80 18.58 -2.56
CA SER A 88 7.88 18.72 -3.54
C SER A 88 7.66 17.82 -4.76
N TYR A 89 7.33 16.54 -4.55
CA TYR A 89 6.99 15.62 -5.64
C TYR A 89 5.75 16.06 -6.43
N ALA A 90 4.73 16.58 -5.75
CA ALA A 90 3.55 17.12 -6.41
C ALA A 90 3.88 18.33 -7.29
N ILE A 91 4.70 19.27 -6.80
CA ILE A 91 5.18 20.42 -7.59
C ILE A 91 5.97 19.94 -8.81
N ASP A 92 6.84 18.96 -8.65
CA ASP A 92 7.70 18.51 -9.74
C ASP A 92 6.90 17.76 -10.81
N TYR A 93 5.95 16.91 -10.43
CA TYR A 93 4.98 16.35 -11.38
C TYR A 93 4.19 17.46 -12.08
N ALA A 94 3.69 18.45 -11.36
CA ALA A 94 2.92 19.55 -11.94
C ALA A 94 3.70 20.32 -13.03
N LYS A 95 5.02 20.48 -12.88
CA LYS A 95 5.89 21.11 -13.88
C LYS A 95 6.00 20.31 -15.18
N THR A 96 5.74 19.00 -15.15
CA THR A 96 5.78 18.14 -16.34
C THR A 96 4.50 18.25 -17.19
N VAL A 97 3.41 18.71 -16.59
CA VAL A 97 2.11 18.83 -17.24
C VAL A 97 2.08 20.07 -18.11
N LYS A 98 1.68 19.91 -19.38
CA LYS A 98 1.45 21.02 -20.30
C LYS A 98 0.02 21.55 -20.12
N VAL A 99 -0.12 22.60 -19.32
CA VAL A 99 -1.39 23.33 -19.13
C VAL A 99 -1.79 24.05 -20.43
N GLY A 100 -3.02 23.83 -20.90
CA GLY A 100 -3.57 24.31 -22.16
C GLY A 100 -3.96 25.79 -22.16
N GLY A 101 -4.19 26.39 -20.99
CA GLY A 101 -4.48 27.82 -20.82
C GLY A 101 -5.94 28.22 -21.05
N ASP A 102 -6.83 27.26 -21.28
CA ASP A 102 -8.30 27.44 -21.36
C ASP A 102 -8.99 27.43 -19.97
N GLY A 103 -8.20 27.24 -18.91
CA GLY A 103 -8.68 27.14 -17.54
C GLY A 103 -9.31 25.79 -17.19
N LYS A 104 -9.14 24.75 -18.02
CA LYS A 104 -9.71 23.41 -17.80
C LYS A 104 -8.75 22.38 -17.24
N ASP A 105 -7.46 22.70 -17.10
CA ASP A 105 -6.49 21.85 -16.39
C ASP A 105 -6.62 22.07 -14.88
N ALA A 106 -7.25 21.11 -14.20
CA ALA A 106 -7.60 21.22 -12.80
C ALA A 106 -6.64 20.48 -11.87
N TRP A 107 -6.48 21.03 -10.66
CA TRP A 107 -5.93 20.34 -9.50
C TRP A 107 -6.96 20.37 -8.36
N VAL A 108 -7.26 19.18 -7.81
CA VAL A 108 -8.21 19.03 -6.71
C VAL A 108 -7.45 18.97 -5.38
N PHE A 109 -7.96 19.68 -4.38
CA PHE A 109 -7.48 19.59 -3.00
C PHE A 109 -8.63 19.18 -2.07
N ASP A 110 -8.36 18.25 -1.17
CA ASP A 110 -9.09 18.21 0.09
C ASP A 110 -8.74 19.43 0.99
N ILE A 111 -9.46 19.65 2.10
CA ILE A 111 -9.25 20.79 3.01
C ILE A 111 -8.73 20.35 4.37
N ASP A 112 -9.44 19.50 5.10
CA ASP A 112 -9.14 19.17 6.50
C ASP A 112 -7.93 18.23 6.55
N GLU A 113 -6.93 18.52 7.39
CA GLU A 113 -5.61 17.87 7.37
C GLU A 113 -4.81 17.97 6.04
N THR A 114 -5.39 18.56 5.00
CA THR A 114 -4.74 18.82 3.71
C THR A 114 -4.31 20.28 3.57
N LEU A 115 -5.24 21.23 3.50
CA LEU A 115 -4.93 22.66 3.42
C LEU A 115 -4.93 23.33 4.80
N LEU A 116 -5.90 22.96 5.64
CA LEU A 116 -6.14 23.48 6.98
C LEU A 116 -5.92 22.38 8.01
N SER A 117 -5.34 22.73 9.15
CA SER A 117 -5.03 21.80 10.22
C SER A 117 -6.04 21.93 11.35
N ASN A 118 -6.72 20.82 11.63
CA ASN A 118 -7.58 20.67 12.79
C ASN A 118 -6.82 20.01 13.95
N ILE A 119 -5.49 20.04 13.92
CA ILE A 119 -4.64 19.34 14.89
C ILE A 119 -4.90 19.75 16.34
N GLU A 120 -5.26 21.00 16.61
CA GLU A 120 -5.54 21.47 17.97
C GLU A 120 -6.76 20.79 18.58
N TYR A 121 -7.76 20.41 17.76
CA TYR A 121 -8.86 19.54 18.21
C TYR A 121 -8.31 18.19 18.66
N TYR A 122 -7.49 17.54 17.84
CA TYR A 122 -6.95 16.23 18.19
C TYR A 122 -5.98 16.27 19.36
N LYS A 123 -5.15 17.32 19.50
CA LYS A 123 -4.28 17.51 20.68
C LYS A 123 -5.10 17.55 21.98
N ALA A 124 -6.29 18.15 21.94
CA ALA A 124 -7.19 18.23 23.08
C ALA A 124 -7.97 16.92 23.35
N ASN A 125 -7.99 15.97 22.41
CA ASN A 125 -8.73 14.71 22.49
C ASN A 125 -7.80 13.51 22.19
N GLY A 126 -6.65 13.45 22.88
CA GLY A 126 -5.77 12.28 22.90
C GLY A 126 -5.04 11.94 21.59
N TYR A 127 -4.86 12.90 20.68
CA TYR A 127 -4.20 12.69 19.38
C TYR A 127 -4.84 11.55 18.56
N GLY A 128 -6.17 11.39 18.66
CA GLY A 128 -6.92 10.31 18.00
C GLY A 128 -7.04 9.03 18.81
N SER A 129 -6.59 9.01 20.08
CA SER A 129 -6.85 7.90 21.01
C SER A 129 -8.27 7.93 21.58
N GLU A 130 -8.96 9.07 21.46
CA GLU A 130 -10.37 9.22 21.80
C GLU A 130 -11.27 9.15 20.55
N PRO A 131 -12.50 8.61 20.65
CA PRO A 131 -13.43 8.59 19.54
C PRO A 131 -13.76 10.00 19.03
N TYR A 132 -13.82 10.14 17.70
CA TYR A 132 -14.25 11.37 17.05
C TYR A 132 -15.64 11.82 17.52
N ASP A 133 -15.73 13.07 17.94
CA ASP A 133 -16.94 13.76 18.36
C ASP A 133 -17.24 14.88 17.36
N SER A 134 -18.24 14.65 16.50
CA SER A 134 -18.61 15.58 15.43
C SER A 134 -19.16 16.90 15.94
N ILE A 135 -19.81 16.91 17.13
CA ILE A 135 -20.36 18.13 17.71
C ILE A 135 -19.21 19.03 18.14
N LYS A 136 -18.27 18.49 18.93
CA LYS A 136 -17.07 19.23 19.35
C LYS A 136 -16.20 19.66 18.18
N TYR A 137 -16.06 18.80 17.17
CA TYR A 137 -15.29 19.13 15.97
C TYR A 137 -15.91 20.33 15.25
N ASN A 138 -17.22 20.30 15.01
CA ASN A 138 -17.93 21.40 14.37
C ASN A 138 -17.85 22.70 15.17
N GLU A 139 -17.92 22.64 16.51
CA GLU A 139 -17.69 23.81 17.37
C GLU A 139 -16.28 24.41 17.21
N VAL A 140 -15.26 23.60 16.91
CA VAL A 140 -13.91 24.09 16.60
C VAL A 140 -13.87 24.70 15.19
N VAL A 141 -14.44 24.04 14.20
CA VAL A 141 -14.52 24.54 12.81
C VAL A 141 -15.21 25.90 12.74
N GLU A 142 -16.30 26.09 13.49
CA GLU A 142 -17.05 27.35 13.56
C GLU A 142 -16.24 28.53 14.12
N LYS A 143 -15.12 28.27 14.81
CA LYS A 143 -14.21 29.34 15.24
C LYS A 143 -13.45 29.95 14.07
N GLY A 144 -13.25 29.20 12.97
CA GLY A 144 -12.54 29.64 11.76
C GLY A 144 -11.10 30.08 12.04
N LYS A 145 -10.36 29.29 12.83
CA LYS A 145 -8.98 29.57 13.27
C LYS A 145 -8.01 28.42 12.97
N ASP A 146 -8.38 27.51 12.07
CA ASP A 146 -7.54 26.37 11.70
C ASP A 146 -6.29 26.89 10.95
N PRO A 147 -5.05 26.63 11.41
CA PRO A 147 -3.86 27.09 10.70
C PRO A 147 -3.69 26.34 9.38
N GLY A 148 -3.08 26.98 8.39
CA GLY A 148 -2.70 26.31 7.13
C GLY A 148 -1.37 25.55 7.26
N TYR A 149 -1.19 24.49 6.47
CA TYR A 149 0.11 23.83 6.34
C TYR A 149 1.03 24.58 5.37
N ASP A 150 2.28 24.84 5.77
CA ASP A 150 3.26 25.55 4.94
C ASP A 150 3.57 24.80 3.63
N ALA A 151 3.72 23.47 3.70
CA ALA A 151 3.96 22.61 2.54
C ALA A 151 2.80 22.69 1.52
N SER A 152 1.55 22.67 2.00
CA SER A 152 0.35 22.81 1.18
C SER A 152 0.22 24.19 0.57
N LEU A 153 0.50 25.24 1.34
CA LEU A 153 0.47 26.61 0.84
C LEU A 153 1.53 26.83 -0.24
N ARG A 154 2.72 26.24 -0.08
CA ARG A 154 3.79 26.24 -1.09
C ARG A 154 3.34 25.54 -2.37
N LEU A 155 2.79 24.34 -2.27
CA LEU A 155 2.25 23.58 -3.41
C LEU A 155 1.12 24.36 -4.10
N TYR A 156 0.12 24.83 -3.35
CA TYR A 156 -1.02 25.59 -3.87
C TYR A 156 -0.57 26.82 -4.68
N LYS A 157 0.36 27.62 -4.13
CA LYS A 157 0.92 28.79 -4.83
C LYS A 157 1.70 28.41 -6.08
N ALA A 158 2.46 27.31 -6.05
CA ALA A 158 3.20 26.81 -7.20
C ALA A 158 2.25 26.38 -8.33
N LEU A 159 1.18 25.64 -8.03
CA LEU A 159 0.18 25.20 -9.00
C LEU A 159 -0.54 26.39 -9.66
N LYS A 160 -0.92 27.40 -8.87
CA LYS A 160 -1.50 28.63 -9.41
C LYS A 160 -0.53 29.36 -10.34
N LYS A 161 0.75 29.42 -9.99
CA LYS A 161 1.79 30.02 -10.84
C LYS A 161 1.97 29.25 -12.16
N LEU A 162 1.78 27.92 -12.13
CA LEU A 162 1.82 27.05 -13.31
C LEU A 162 0.52 27.12 -14.15
N GLY A 163 -0.51 27.83 -13.68
CA GLY A 163 -1.75 28.05 -14.43
C GLY A 163 -2.84 27.01 -14.19
N PHE A 164 -2.70 26.12 -13.20
CA PHE A 164 -3.75 25.17 -12.86
C PHE A 164 -4.98 25.87 -12.27
N THR A 165 -6.15 25.38 -12.65
CA THR A 165 -7.42 25.72 -12.01
C THR A 165 -7.57 24.92 -10.73
N ILE A 166 -7.68 25.60 -9.59
CA ILE A 166 -7.80 24.92 -8.30
C ILE A 166 -9.26 24.67 -7.92
N ILE A 167 -9.58 23.42 -7.57
CA ILE A 167 -10.88 22.99 -7.06
C ILE A 167 -10.70 22.45 -5.66
N LEU A 168 -11.46 22.97 -4.71
CA LEU A 168 -11.47 22.51 -3.32
C LEU A 168 -12.67 21.58 -3.11
N LEU A 169 -12.44 20.40 -2.54
CA LEU A 169 -13.43 19.35 -2.36
C LEU A 169 -13.31 18.74 -0.95
N THR A 170 -14.20 19.16 -0.05
CA THR A 170 -14.14 18.82 1.39
C THR A 170 -15.33 17.97 1.83
N GLY A 171 -15.14 17.21 2.91
CA GLY A 171 -16.22 16.54 3.63
C GLY A 171 -17.06 17.45 4.53
N ARG A 172 -16.69 18.72 4.73
CA ARG A 172 -17.46 19.70 5.52
C ARG A 172 -18.87 19.89 4.92
N ASP A 173 -19.84 20.17 5.79
CA ASP A 173 -21.21 20.51 5.37
C ASP A 173 -21.27 21.91 4.73
N GLU A 174 -22.17 22.08 3.76
CA GLU A 174 -22.42 23.34 3.04
C GLU A 174 -22.74 24.51 3.99
N GLY A 175 -23.32 24.23 5.17
CA GLY A 175 -23.54 25.23 6.22
C GLY A 175 -22.26 25.91 6.72
N HIS A 176 -21.11 25.23 6.63
CA HIS A 176 -19.81 25.75 7.05
C HIS A 176 -19.07 26.51 5.93
N ARG A 177 -19.71 26.79 4.78
CA ARG A 177 -19.04 27.45 3.64
C ARG A 177 -18.39 28.76 4.03
N SER A 178 -19.13 29.69 4.63
CA SER A 178 -18.64 31.04 4.94
C SER A 178 -17.44 31.03 5.89
N VAL A 179 -17.49 30.20 6.93
CA VAL A 179 -16.37 30.08 7.89
C VAL A 179 -15.17 29.40 7.25
N THR A 180 -15.38 28.39 6.41
CA THR A 180 -14.31 27.69 5.68
C THR A 180 -13.61 28.62 4.69
N GLU A 181 -14.35 29.41 3.91
CA GLU A 181 -13.78 30.38 2.97
C GLU A 181 -12.98 31.47 3.69
N LYS A 182 -13.50 31.97 4.82
CA LYS A 182 -12.77 32.93 5.66
C LYS A 182 -11.46 32.33 6.16
N ASN A 183 -11.50 31.13 6.71
CA ASN A 183 -10.32 30.48 7.27
C ASN A 183 -9.26 30.20 6.19
N LEU A 184 -9.66 29.74 5.00
CA LEU A 184 -8.76 29.55 3.86
C LEU A 184 -8.03 30.85 3.48
N ARG A 185 -8.75 31.97 3.43
CA ARG A 185 -8.16 33.29 3.14
C ARG A 185 -7.21 33.74 4.23
N ASP A 186 -7.58 33.56 5.49
CA ASP A 186 -6.72 33.88 6.64
C ASP A 186 -5.44 33.05 6.63
N ALA A 187 -5.51 31.79 6.19
CA ALA A 187 -4.37 30.89 5.99
C ALA A 187 -3.57 31.17 4.70
N GLY A 188 -3.97 32.17 3.90
CA GLY A 188 -3.24 32.61 2.71
C GLY A 188 -3.61 31.91 1.39
N TYR A 189 -4.65 31.08 1.39
CA TYR A 189 -5.20 30.47 0.18
C TYR A 189 -6.18 31.44 -0.49
N PHE A 190 -5.98 31.72 -1.78
CA PHE A 190 -6.82 32.64 -2.54
C PHE A 190 -7.01 32.18 -3.97
N GLY A 191 -8.17 32.49 -4.55
CA GLY A 191 -8.43 32.31 -5.99
C GLY A 191 -8.53 30.86 -6.42
N TRP A 192 -9.16 30.02 -5.59
CA TRP A 192 -9.75 28.77 -6.05
C TRP A 192 -10.93 29.07 -6.99
N ASN A 193 -11.20 28.16 -7.93
CA ASN A 193 -12.31 28.29 -8.87
C ASN A 193 -13.62 27.77 -8.25
N ARG A 194 -13.55 26.67 -7.50
CA ARG A 194 -14.70 26.05 -6.84
C ARG A 194 -14.36 25.61 -5.43
N LEU A 195 -15.36 25.69 -4.57
CA LEU A 195 -15.36 25.08 -3.25
C LEU A 195 -16.62 24.21 -3.13
N LEU A 196 -16.41 22.91 -3.14
CA LEU A 196 -17.44 21.87 -3.10
C LEU A 196 -17.52 21.33 -1.67
N LEU A 197 -18.68 21.48 -1.04
CA LEU A 197 -19.00 20.96 0.29
C LEU A 197 -20.18 19.98 0.18
N ARG A 198 -20.46 19.25 1.27
CA ARG A 198 -21.58 18.32 1.33
C ARG A 198 -22.91 19.04 1.46
N GLY A 199 -23.82 18.76 0.54
CA GLY A 199 -25.21 19.23 0.63
C GLY A 199 -26.12 18.23 1.35
N GLN A 200 -27.39 18.61 1.50
CA GLN A 200 -28.41 17.71 2.07
C GLN A 200 -28.57 16.40 1.28
N ASN A 201 -28.37 16.44 -0.04
CA ASN A 201 -28.45 15.26 -0.90
C ASN A 201 -27.25 14.31 -0.78
N ASP A 202 -26.22 14.69 -0.01
CA ASP A 202 -25.01 13.88 0.21
C ASP A 202 -25.02 13.17 1.56
N GLN A 203 -26.09 13.35 2.35
CA GLN A 203 -26.28 12.66 3.62
C GLN A 203 -26.32 11.15 3.39
N GLY A 204 -25.57 10.41 4.21
CA GLY A 204 -25.42 8.95 4.10
C GLY A 204 -24.44 8.46 3.03
N LYS A 205 -23.92 9.32 2.14
CA LYS A 205 -22.87 8.90 1.19
C LYS A 205 -21.52 8.79 1.89
N THR A 206 -20.79 7.72 1.59
CA THR A 206 -19.38 7.58 2.01
C THR A 206 -18.54 8.74 1.46
N ALA A 207 -17.40 9.03 2.10
CA ALA A 207 -16.44 10.04 1.62
C ALA A 207 -16.00 9.74 0.18
N THR A 208 -15.61 8.49 -0.10
CA THR A 208 -15.18 8.05 -1.43
C THR A 208 -16.28 8.24 -2.47
N GLN A 209 -17.53 7.88 -2.16
CA GLN A 209 -18.65 8.05 -3.09
C GLN A 209 -18.92 9.52 -3.40
N TYR A 210 -19.11 10.34 -2.36
CA TYR A 210 -19.37 11.77 -2.52
C TYR A 210 -18.25 12.45 -3.34
N LYS A 211 -16.98 12.23 -2.96
CA LYS A 211 -15.86 12.87 -3.66
C LYS A 211 -15.71 12.38 -5.11
N SER A 212 -16.00 11.12 -5.39
CA SER A 212 -16.00 10.59 -6.76
C SER A 212 -17.11 11.20 -7.63
N GLU A 213 -18.31 11.38 -7.07
CA GLU A 213 -19.43 12.03 -7.76
C GLU A 213 -19.10 13.50 -8.08
N GLN A 214 -18.50 14.22 -7.14
CA GLN A 214 -18.08 15.62 -7.35
C GLN A 214 -16.98 15.74 -8.40
N ARG A 215 -15.94 14.89 -8.35
CA ARG A 215 -14.91 14.84 -9.42
C ARG A 215 -15.52 14.48 -10.78
N SER A 216 -16.52 13.60 -10.82
CA SER A 216 -17.22 13.27 -12.06
C SER A 216 -17.99 14.45 -12.64
N GLN A 217 -18.59 15.29 -11.79
CA GLN A 217 -19.24 16.52 -12.24
C GLN A 217 -18.21 17.49 -12.83
N VAL A 218 -17.07 17.67 -12.16
CA VAL A 218 -15.94 18.46 -12.66
C VAL A 218 -15.48 17.96 -14.04
N VAL A 219 -15.29 16.65 -14.21
CA VAL A 219 -14.91 16.09 -15.52
C VAL A 219 -15.99 16.31 -16.59
N LYS A 220 -17.27 16.13 -16.25
CA LYS A 220 -18.40 16.38 -17.18
C LYS A 220 -18.50 17.82 -17.63
N GLU A 221 -18.05 18.77 -16.82
CA GLU A 221 -17.95 20.19 -17.18
C GLU A 221 -16.73 20.53 -18.06
N GLY A 222 -15.99 19.51 -18.50
CA GLY A 222 -14.87 19.62 -19.42
C GLY A 222 -13.52 19.87 -18.76
N TYR A 223 -13.39 19.73 -17.44
CA TYR A 223 -12.09 19.81 -16.78
C TYR A 223 -11.31 18.50 -16.93
N THR A 224 -10.00 18.60 -17.12
CA THR A 224 -9.06 17.49 -16.95
C THR A 224 -8.41 17.59 -15.58
N ILE A 225 -8.64 16.60 -14.72
CA ILE A 225 -8.05 16.58 -13.37
C ILE A 225 -6.66 15.93 -13.45
N HIS A 226 -5.61 16.75 -13.49
CA HIS A 226 -4.22 16.26 -13.58
C HIS A 226 -3.68 15.79 -12.24
N GLY A 227 -4.04 16.50 -11.17
CA GLY A 227 -3.55 16.27 -9.82
C GLY A 227 -4.68 16.29 -8.80
N ASN A 228 -4.56 15.45 -7.77
CA ASN A 228 -5.44 15.45 -6.61
C ASN A 228 -4.60 15.25 -5.34
N THR A 229 -4.76 16.12 -4.35
CA THR A 229 -4.00 16.08 -3.10
C THR A 229 -4.96 15.99 -1.92
N GLY A 230 -4.75 15.00 -1.06
CA GLY A 230 -5.61 14.74 0.09
C GLY A 230 -4.91 13.87 1.14
N ASP A 231 -5.35 13.95 2.37
CA ASP A 231 -4.78 13.25 3.52
C ASP A 231 -5.43 11.89 3.76
N GLN A 232 -6.53 11.58 3.06
CA GLN A 232 -7.22 10.30 3.13
C GLN A 232 -7.24 9.60 1.77
N TRP A 233 -7.21 8.27 1.78
CA TRP A 233 -7.39 7.49 0.56
C TRP A 233 -8.79 7.68 -0.06
N SER A 234 -9.79 8.07 0.73
CA SER A 234 -11.12 8.42 0.23
C SER A 234 -11.14 9.68 -0.65
N ASP A 235 -10.12 10.53 -0.55
CA ASP A 235 -9.94 11.71 -1.39
C ASP A 235 -9.43 11.33 -2.78
N LEU A 236 -8.63 10.26 -2.84
CA LEU A 236 -7.78 9.91 -3.96
C LEU A 236 -8.31 8.73 -4.79
N LEU A 237 -9.14 7.88 -4.17
CA LEU A 237 -9.70 6.66 -4.75
C LEU A 237 -11.16 6.83 -5.21
N GLY A 238 -11.70 5.77 -5.79
CA GLY A 238 -13.05 5.71 -6.36
C GLY A 238 -13.02 5.87 -7.87
N PHE A 239 -13.93 6.68 -8.42
CA PHE A 239 -13.99 6.95 -9.86
C PHE A 239 -13.74 8.44 -10.16
N ALA A 240 -13.54 8.76 -11.45
CA ALA A 240 -13.06 10.07 -11.91
C ALA A 240 -11.84 10.56 -11.10
N VAL A 241 -10.88 9.65 -10.89
CA VAL A 241 -9.62 9.95 -10.21
C VAL A 241 -8.74 10.83 -11.11
N ALA A 242 -7.85 11.59 -10.49
CA ALA A 242 -6.88 12.40 -11.22
C ALA A 242 -5.85 11.54 -11.94
N SER A 243 -5.15 12.12 -12.92
CA SER A 243 -3.99 11.45 -13.56
C SER A 243 -2.90 11.10 -12.53
N ARG A 244 -2.71 11.94 -11.50
CA ARG A 244 -1.85 11.66 -10.35
C ARG A 244 -2.52 12.07 -9.04
N SER A 245 -2.42 11.19 -8.05
CA SER A 245 -2.90 11.43 -6.70
C SER A 245 -1.72 11.53 -5.72
N PHE A 246 -1.81 12.44 -4.75
CA PHE A 246 -0.79 12.67 -3.73
C PHE A 246 -1.41 12.56 -2.33
N LYS A 247 -0.97 11.54 -1.59
CA LYS A 247 -1.41 11.21 -0.22
C LYS A 247 -0.53 11.94 0.79
N VAL A 248 -1.04 12.98 1.42
CA VAL A 248 -0.31 13.67 2.50
C VAL A 248 -0.51 12.90 3.82
N PRO A 249 0.44 12.96 4.78
CA PRO A 249 0.34 12.14 5.99
C PRO A 249 -0.83 12.56 6.88
N ASN A 250 -1.56 11.59 7.42
CA ASN A 250 -2.52 11.79 8.51
C ASN A 250 -2.68 10.49 9.31
N PRO A 251 -1.96 10.34 10.43
CA PRO A 251 -2.06 9.15 11.26
C PRO A 251 -3.13 9.25 12.36
N ILE A 252 -3.95 10.29 12.36
CA ILE A 252 -4.82 10.63 13.50
C ILE A 252 -6.25 10.16 13.26
N LEU A 253 -6.74 10.25 12.01
CA LEU A 253 -8.12 9.91 11.66
C LEU A 253 -8.20 9.02 10.42
N SER A 254 -9.17 8.11 10.42
CA SER A 254 -9.69 7.44 9.23
C SER A 254 -11.16 7.80 9.03
N ILE A 255 -11.50 8.48 7.93
CA ILE A 255 -12.87 8.89 7.62
C ILE A 255 -13.62 7.74 6.94
N TRP A 256 -14.20 6.83 7.72
CA TRP A 256 -15.18 5.85 7.24
C TRP A 256 -16.30 5.67 8.26
N PHE A 257 -17.29 6.56 8.23
CA PHE A 257 -18.55 6.37 8.96
C PHE A 257 -19.61 5.72 8.04
N PHE A 258 -19.88 4.44 8.32
CA PHE A 258 -21.05 3.58 8.06
C PHE A 258 -21.58 3.20 6.64
N PHE A 259 -21.53 1.87 6.42
CA PHE A 259 -22.40 0.89 5.70
C PHE A 259 -22.44 0.72 4.16
N PHE A 260 -22.06 -0.52 3.78
CA PHE A 260 -22.46 -1.48 2.72
C PHE A 260 -22.60 -1.08 1.22
N PHE A 261 -22.01 -1.97 0.40
CA PHE A 261 -21.67 -1.89 -1.03
C PHE A 261 -22.83 -1.86 -2.04
N VAL A 262 -22.61 -1.22 -3.21
CA VAL A 262 -22.64 -1.81 -4.57
C VAL A 262 -21.75 -0.97 -5.51
N PHE A 263 -20.78 -1.58 -6.19
CA PHE A 263 -19.96 -0.92 -7.23
C PHE A 263 -20.61 -1.06 -8.62
N VAL A 264 -20.66 0.03 -9.39
CA VAL A 264 -20.97 0.02 -10.83
C VAL A 264 -19.75 0.55 -11.58
N PHE A 265 -19.21 -0.27 -12.49
CA PHE A 265 -18.04 0.04 -13.31
C PHE A 265 -18.42 0.85 -14.55
N LEU A 266 -17.62 1.88 -14.88
CA LEU A 266 -17.53 2.44 -16.23
C LEU A 266 -16.06 2.68 -16.60
N ILE A 267 -15.72 2.27 -17.83
CA ILE A 267 -14.38 2.08 -18.39
C ILE A 267 -13.96 3.33 -19.18
N ASN A 268 -12.68 3.69 -19.14
CA ASN A 268 -11.97 4.36 -20.25
C ASN A 268 -10.45 4.14 -20.13
N PRO A 269 -9.74 3.65 -21.16
CA PRO A 269 -8.29 3.54 -21.15
C PRO A 269 -7.65 4.72 -21.89
N SER A 270 -6.53 5.23 -21.36
CA SER A 270 -5.28 5.60 -22.06
C SER A 270 -4.57 6.74 -21.35
N ILE A 271 -3.41 6.49 -20.75
CA ILE A 271 -2.40 7.52 -20.45
C ILE A 271 -1.03 6.99 -20.87
N SER A 272 -0.33 7.80 -21.67
CA SER A 272 1.05 7.60 -22.11
C SER A 272 2.00 8.14 -21.03
N ILE A 273 3.00 7.33 -20.65
CA ILE A 273 3.98 7.67 -19.63
C ILE A 273 5.19 8.33 -20.30
N ARG A 274 5.60 9.50 -19.81
CA ARG A 274 6.91 10.10 -20.12
C ARG A 274 7.64 10.34 -18.80
N THR A 275 8.83 9.79 -18.67
CA THR A 275 9.66 9.83 -17.46
C THR A 275 10.42 11.15 -17.37
N SER A 276 10.52 11.68 -16.15
CA SER A 276 11.39 12.82 -15.84
C SER A 276 12.05 12.61 -14.48
N PHE A 277 13.38 12.67 -14.47
CA PHE A 277 14.23 12.54 -13.28
C PHE A 277 14.20 13.81 -12.43
N ILE A 278 14.07 13.66 -11.12
CA ILE A 278 14.03 14.75 -10.13
C ILE A 278 15.19 14.61 -9.16
N LYS A 279 15.89 15.72 -8.89
CA LYS A 279 16.95 15.83 -7.89
C LYS A 279 16.46 16.78 -6.79
N LEU A 280 16.29 16.27 -5.57
CA LEU A 280 15.74 17.01 -4.42
C LEU A 280 16.84 17.63 -3.53
N PRO A 281 16.54 18.70 -2.76
CA PRO A 281 17.51 19.46 -1.99
C PRO A 281 17.83 18.85 -0.61
N GLY A 282 19.08 19.04 -0.17
CA GLY A 282 19.63 18.42 1.03
C GLY A 282 19.21 19.08 2.34
N SER A 283 18.76 18.24 3.29
CA SER A 283 18.80 18.49 4.73
C SER A 283 18.89 17.14 5.46
N ASP A 284 19.63 17.11 6.58
CA ASP A 284 19.72 16.02 7.57
C ASP A 284 19.32 14.62 7.05
N GLY A 285 20.30 13.92 6.45
CA GLY A 285 20.08 12.78 5.56
C GLY A 285 19.15 11.70 6.10
N SER A 286 19.27 11.32 7.38
CA SER A 286 18.43 10.27 7.98
C SER A 286 16.93 10.62 7.96
N ARG A 287 16.54 11.82 8.42
CA ARG A 287 15.13 12.22 8.48
C ARG A 287 14.50 12.44 7.11
N TYR A 288 15.29 12.89 6.13
CA TYR A 288 14.81 12.99 4.74
C TYR A 288 14.56 11.60 4.15
N CYS A 289 15.40 10.62 4.43
CA CYS A 289 15.26 9.28 3.89
C CYS A 289 14.04 8.54 4.43
N ASP A 290 13.65 8.76 5.68
CA ASP A 290 12.37 8.30 6.21
C ASP A 290 11.17 8.92 5.47
N SER A 291 11.21 10.24 5.21
CA SER A 291 10.17 10.93 4.45
C SER A 291 10.10 10.44 2.99
N TRP A 292 11.25 10.22 2.35
CA TRP A 292 11.31 9.65 1.01
C TRP A 292 10.75 8.23 0.98
N ARG A 293 11.13 7.37 1.94
CA ARG A 293 10.62 5.99 2.05
C ARG A 293 9.10 6.00 2.20
N LEU A 294 8.56 6.81 3.12
CA LEU A 294 7.10 6.92 3.27
C LEU A 294 6.45 7.42 1.98
N ALA A 295 7.01 8.44 1.33
CA ALA A 295 6.51 8.94 0.06
C ALA A 295 6.56 7.88 -1.05
N ALA A 296 7.56 7.01 -1.09
CA ALA A 296 7.61 5.90 -2.04
C ALA A 296 6.50 4.88 -1.74
N GLU A 297 6.36 4.49 -0.47
CA GLU A 297 5.36 3.53 0.00
C GLU A 297 3.92 4.01 -0.21
N THR A 298 3.63 5.30 -0.08
CA THR A 298 2.31 5.89 -0.36
C THR A 298 2.13 6.33 -1.81
N ASN A 299 3.03 5.93 -2.71
CA ASN A 299 3.02 6.23 -4.15
C ASN A 299 3.21 7.72 -4.49
N ASN A 300 3.69 8.58 -3.59
CA ASN A 300 3.86 10.01 -3.88
C ASN A 300 5.06 10.31 -4.79
N VAL A 301 6.12 9.49 -4.74
CA VAL A 301 7.34 9.69 -5.56
C VAL A 301 7.04 9.57 -7.06
N GLY A 302 6.05 8.74 -7.44
CA GLY A 302 5.79 8.39 -8.83
C GLY A 302 6.81 7.39 -9.37
N THR A 303 7.19 7.50 -10.64
CA THR A 303 8.20 6.63 -11.25
C THR A 303 9.61 7.07 -10.84
N TRP A 304 10.42 6.13 -10.38
CA TRP A 304 11.83 6.34 -10.07
C TRP A 304 12.65 5.10 -10.43
N ASP A 305 13.89 5.32 -10.87
CA ASP A 305 14.76 4.25 -11.35
C ASP A 305 15.76 3.79 -10.28
N LEU A 306 16.19 4.70 -9.40
CA LEU A 306 17.18 4.45 -8.35
C LEU A 306 16.74 5.12 -7.05
N ILE A 307 17.07 4.51 -5.93
CA ILE A 307 16.91 5.16 -4.62
C ILE A 307 17.80 6.41 -4.55
N PRO A 308 17.40 7.47 -3.82
CA PRO A 308 18.27 8.63 -3.63
C PRO A 308 19.60 8.19 -3.03
N SER A 309 20.72 8.59 -3.65
CA SER A 309 22.07 8.21 -3.21
C SER A 309 22.37 8.51 -1.73
N ILE A 310 21.74 9.54 -1.15
CA ILE A 310 21.86 9.87 0.28
C ILE A 310 21.09 8.92 1.21
N CYS A 311 20.24 8.06 0.66
CA CYS A 311 19.35 7.15 1.38
C CYS A 311 19.76 5.68 1.30
N VAL A 312 20.86 5.35 0.60
CA VAL A 312 21.33 3.97 0.45
C VAL A 312 21.58 3.33 1.81
N ASP A 313 22.32 4.01 2.69
CA ASP A 313 22.63 3.48 4.02
C ASP A 313 21.37 3.34 4.89
N SER A 314 20.44 4.29 4.79
CA SER A 314 19.16 4.25 5.52
C SER A 314 18.26 3.10 5.05
N VAL A 315 18.18 2.86 3.74
CA VAL A 315 17.44 1.73 3.16
C VAL A 315 18.10 0.41 3.56
N ALA A 316 19.43 0.32 3.51
CA ALA A 316 20.17 -0.84 3.97
C ALA A 316 19.92 -1.13 5.46
N GLU A 317 19.97 -0.10 6.32
CA GLU A 317 19.68 -0.24 7.76
C GLU A 317 18.24 -0.75 8.00
N TYR A 318 17.26 -0.18 7.30
CA TYR A 318 15.86 -0.60 7.41
C TYR A 318 15.66 -2.06 6.99
N LEU A 319 16.24 -2.50 5.88
CA LEU A 319 16.11 -3.87 5.35
C LEU A 319 16.85 -4.92 6.19
N ASN A 320 18.01 -4.57 6.77
CA ASN A 320 18.75 -5.48 7.66
C ASN A 320 18.25 -5.43 9.11
N GLY A 321 17.42 -4.46 9.48
CA GLY A 321 16.90 -4.26 10.82
C GLY A 321 15.55 -4.93 11.06
N ASP A 322 15.08 -4.87 12.31
CA ASP A 322 13.81 -5.48 12.71
C ASP A 322 12.58 -4.71 12.18
N GLN A 323 12.75 -3.43 11.80
CA GLN A 323 11.63 -2.57 11.42
C GLN A 323 10.96 -3.03 10.13
N PHE A 324 11.71 -3.44 9.09
CA PHE A 324 11.13 -3.93 7.84
C PHE A 324 10.22 -5.15 8.06
N LEU A 325 10.68 -6.12 8.83
CA LEU A 325 9.88 -7.31 9.13
C LEU A 325 8.71 -7.01 10.08
N SER A 326 8.85 -6.03 10.99
CA SER A 326 7.75 -5.54 11.83
C SER A 326 6.66 -4.89 10.97
N ASP A 327 7.04 -4.01 10.04
CA ASP A 327 6.14 -3.34 9.09
C ASP A 327 5.36 -4.39 8.29
N TYR A 328 6.09 -5.35 7.72
CA TYR A 328 5.51 -6.48 6.99
C TYR A 328 4.52 -7.27 7.85
N SER A 329 4.90 -7.64 9.08
CA SER A 329 4.07 -8.47 9.96
C SER A 329 2.79 -7.77 10.40
N VAL A 330 2.84 -6.47 10.70
CA VAL A 330 1.66 -5.70 11.09
C VAL A 330 0.67 -5.60 9.92
N ILE A 331 1.16 -5.39 8.70
CA ILE A 331 0.31 -5.38 7.49
C ILE A 331 -0.37 -6.75 7.30
N VAL A 332 0.37 -7.84 7.47
CA VAL A 332 -0.19 -9.20 7.43
C VAL A 332 -1.25 -9.43 8.51
N ASP A 333 -1.08 -8.87 9.71
CA ASP A 333 -2.09 -8.99 10.76
C ASP A 333 -3.42 -8.33 10.36
N TYR A 334 -3.37 -7.17 9.69
CA TYR A 334 -4.55 -6.52 9.13
C TYR A 334 -5.16 -7.31 7.97
N ALA A 335 -4.34 -7.87 7.08
CA ALA A 335 -4.80 -8.76 6.02
C ALA A 335 -5.54 -9.97 6.59
N LEU A 336 -4.99 -10.61 7.63
CA LEU A 336 -5.61 -11.75 8.30
C LEU A 336 -6.90 -11.36 9.04
N ALA A 337 -6.92 -10.18 9.68
CA ALA A 337 -8.13 -9.68 10.34
C ALA A 337 -9.26 -9.46 9.33
N PHE A 338 -8.97 -8.84 8.19
CA PHE A 338 -9.93 -8.70 7.10
C PHE A 338 -10.38 -10.07 6.57
N ALA A 339 -9.44 -10.98 6.28
CA ALA A 339 -9.76 -12.32 5.77
C ALA A 339 -10.74 -13.08 6.67
N LYS A 340 -10.60 -12.97 7.99
CA LYS A 340 -11.51 -13.58 8.98
C LYS A 340 -12.90 -12.95 9.00
N SER A 341 -13.06 -11.73 8.50
CA SER A 341 -14.36 -11.04 8.41
C SER A 341 -15.12 -11.37 7.12
N VAL A 342 -14.45 -11.99 6.14
CA VAL A 342 -15.04 -12.35 4.86
C VAL A 342 -15.86 -13.63 5.01
N GLU A 343 -17.14 -13.56 4.62
CA GLU A 343 -17.97 -14.76 4.44
C GLU A 343 -17.57 -15.46 3.12
N ILE A 344 -17.08 -16.70 3.23
CA ILE A 344 -16.66 -17.55 2.11
C ILE A 344 -17.84 -18.39 1.64
N SER A 345 -18.14 -18.39 0.33
CA SER A 345 -19.27 -19.13 -0.24
C SER A 345 -19.09 -20.65 -0.28
N GLY A 346 -17.85 -21.15 -0.17
CA GLY A 346 -17.54 -22.59 -0.17
C GLY A 346 -17.62 -23.26 -1.56
N ASP A 347 -17.85 -22.47 -2.61
CA ASP A 347 -17.86 -22.88 -4.03
C ASP A 347 -16.47 -22.81 -4.69
N GLY A 348 -15.43 -22.45 -3.93
CA GLY A 348 -14.07 -22.28 -4.42
C GLY A 348 -13.86 -21.01 -5.25
N LYS A 349 -14.81 -20.06 -5.26
CA LYS A 349 -14.73 -18.84 -6.06
C LYS A 349 -14.24 -17.60 -5.30
N ASP A 350 -14.19 -17.62 -3.97
CA ASP A 350 -13.57 -16.55 -3.18
C ASP A 350 -12.04 -16.64 -3.22
N VAL A 351 -11.42 -15.71 -3.95
CA VAL A 351 -9.99 -15.73 -4.25
C VAL A 351 -9.22 -14.71 -3.43
N TRP A 352 -8.02 -15.12 -3.01
CA TRP A 352 -6.95 -14.23 -2.60
C TRP A 352 -5.81 -14.28 -3.62
N ILE A 353 -5.41 -13.11 -4.13
CA ILE A 353 -4.30 -12.98 -5.08
C ILE A 353 -3.04 -12.59 -4.32
N PHE A 354 -1.92 -13.21 -4.67
CA PHE A 354 -0.59 -12.82 -4.24
C PHE A 354 0.28 -12.48 -5.45
N ASP A 355 1.00 -11.35 -5.36
CA ASP A 355 2.27 -11.24 -6.08
C ASP A 355 3.32 -12.22 -5.48
N ILE A 356 4.46 -12.41 -6.16
CA ILE A 356 5.53 -13.32 -5.73
C ILE A 356 6.75 -12.56 -5.18
N ASP A 357 7.34 -11.67 -5.97
CA ASP A 357 8.62 -11.04 -5.65
C ASP A 357 8.39 -9.92 -4.62
N GLU A 358 9.14 -9.95 -3.53
CA GLU A 358 8.98 -9.15 -2.31
C GLU A 358 7.60 -9.27 -1.63
N THR A 359 6.82 -10.27 -2.06
CA THR A 359 5.50 -10.56 -1.50
C THR A 359 5.43 -11.97 -0.89
N LEU A 360 5.83 -13.01 -1.60
CA LEU A 360 5.94 -14.37 -1.05
C LEU A 360 7.40 -14.77 -0.87
N LEU A 361 8.21 -14.47 -1.88
CA LEU A 361 9.65 -14.74 -1.91
C LEU A 361 10.40 -13.42 -1.84
N THR A 362 11.55 -13.40 -1.16
CA THR A 362 12.39 -12.21 -1.07
C THR A 362 13.67 -12.30 -1.90
N ASN A 363 13.98 -11.21 -2.57
CA ASN A 363 15.19 -10.94 -3.34
C ASN A 363 16.09 -9.90 -2.66
N ILE A 364 15.88 -9.61 -1.37
CA ILE A 364 16.76 -8.72 -0.57
C ILE A 364 18.23 -9.12 -0.67
N ASP A 365 18.56 -10.42 -0.67
CA ASP A 365 19.95 -10.87 -0.81
C ASP A 365 20.57 -10.48 -2.16
N TYR A 366 19.76 -10.50 -3.24
CA TYR A 366 20.18 -10.00 -4.55
C TYR A 366 20.43 -8.49 -4.47
N TYR A 367 19.48 -7.71 -3.96
CA TYR A 367 19.62 -6.26 -3.88
C TYR A 367 20.74 -5.82 -2.93
N LYS A 368 21.01 -6.56 -1.86
CA LYS A 368 22.15 -6.35 -0.96
C LYS A 368 23.49 -6.44 -1.70
N ALA A 369 23.61 -7.35 -2.67
CA ALA A 369 24.80 -7.49 -3.51
C ALA A 369 24.88 -6.41 -4.63
N HIS A 370 23.80 -5.67 -4.87
CA HIS A 370 23.65 -4.69 -5.95
C HIS A 370 23.23 -3.31 -5.41
N GLY A 371 23.79 -2.91 -4.27
CA GLY A 371 23.66 -1.56 -3.75
C GLY A 371 22.26 -1.16 -3.27
N TYR A 372 21.41 -2.12 -2.88
CA TYR A 372 20.07 -1.90 -2.30
C TYR A 372 19.10 -1.08 -3.19
N GLY A 373 19.29 -1.08 -4.50
CA GLY A 373 18.50 -0.28 -5.44
C GLY A 373 19.16 1.04 -5.86
N SER A 374 20.44 1.24 -5.50
CA SER A 374 21.24 2.37 -5.99
C SER A 374 21.98 2.09 -7.30
N GLU A 375 21.95 0.84 -7.77
CA GLU A 375 22.50 0.42 -9.05
C GLU A 375 21.38 0.23 -10.09
N PRO A 376 21.62 0.55 -11.38
CA PRO A 376 20.64 0.29 -12.44
C PRO A 376 20.24 -1.18 -12.51
N TYR A 377 18.94 -1.43 -12.70
CA TYR A 377 18.41 -2.78 -12.86
C TYR A 377 18.99 -3.46 -14.10
N ASP A 378 19.45 -4.70 -13.93
CA ASP A 378 19.97 -5.57 -14.97
C ASP A 378 19.07 -6.80 -15.09
N ASP A 379 18.21 -6.79 -16.11
CA ASP A 379 17.20 -7.83 -16.35
C ASP A 379 17.83 -9.23 -16.54
N ASN A 380 18.99 -9.31 -17.20
CA ASN A 380 19.66 -10.58 -17.45
C ASN A 380 20.19 -11.17 -16.13
N LYS A 381 20.88 -10.36 -15.31
CA LYS A 381 21.40 -10.82 -14.01
C LYS A 381 20.30 -11.20 -13.05
N PHE A 382 19.21 -10.43 -13.03
CA PHE A 382 18.07 -10.75 -12.18
C PHE A 382 17.39 -12.04 -12.65
N SER A 383 17.21 -12.22 -13.96
CA SER A 383 16.65 -13.45 -14.53
C SER A 383 17.52 -14.67 -14.21
N GLU A 384 18.85 -14.56 -14.36
CA GLU A 384 19.80 -15.60 -13.95
C GLU A 384 19.72 -15.92 -12.45
N TRP A 385 19.48 -14.93 -11.60
CA TRP A 385 19.28 -15.13 -10.16
C TRP A 385 17.96 -15.84 -9.85
N VAL A 386 16.87 -15.44 -10.52
CA VAL A 386 15.54 -16.08 -10.38
C VAL A 386 15.59 -17.56 -10.76
N GLU A 387 16.32 -17.89 -11.83
CA GLU A 387 16.46 -19.28 -12.30
C GLU A 387 17.22 -20.19 -11.32
N GLN A 388 17.96 -19.63 -10.36
CA GLN A 388 18.57 -20.42 -9.28
C GLN A 388 17.52 -21.02 -8.35
N GLY A 389 16.34 -20.40 -8.25
CA GLY A 389 15.21 -20.93 -7.48
C GLY A 389 15.47 -21.03 -5.98
N THR A 390 16.28 -20.12 -5.42
CA THR A 390 16.70 -20.16 -4.00
C THR A 390 16.19 -18.99 -3.17
N ALA A 391 15.26 -18.17 -3.68
CA ALA A 391 14.72 -17.02 -2.94
C ALA A 391 14.00 -17.48 -1.66
N PRO A 392 14.33 -16.97 -0.46
CA PRO A 392 13.66 -17.38 0.76
C PRO A 392 12.24 -16.82 0.87
N ALA A 393 11.41 -17.41 1.73
CA ALA A 393 10.06 -16.91 2.03
C ALA A 393 10.08 -15.80 3.09
N PHE A 394 9.08 -14.92 3.06
CA PHE A 394 8.72 -14.15 4.25
C PHE A 394 7.86 -14.98 5.20
N ASP A 395 8.30 -15.12 6.46
CA ASP A 395 7.55 -15.80 7.53
C ASP A 395 6.13 -15.25 7.69
N ALA A 396 5.98 -13.92 7.61
CA ALA A 396 4.68 -13.24 7.69
C ALA A 396 3.77 -13.63 6.52
N SER A 397 4.27 -13.63 5.28
CA SER A 397 3.49 -14.05 4.10
C SER A 397 3.12 -15.52 4.14
N LEU A 398 4.04 -16.40 4.55
CA LEU A 398 3.76 -17.82 4.71
C LEU A 398 2.68 -18.07 5.77
N ARG A 399 2.69 -17.29 6.86
CA ARG A 399 1.63 -17.28 7.87
C ARG A 399 0.28 -16.87 7.29
N LEU A 400 0.23 -15.78 6.51
CA LEU A 400 -0.99 -15.32 5.85
C LEU A 400 -1.53 -16.37 4.88
N TYR A 401 -0.69 -16.83 3.96
CA TYR A 401 -1.02 -17.81 2.93
C TYR A 401 -1.65 -19.08 3.52
N ASN A 402 -1.01 -19.64 4.56
CA ASN A 402 -1.51 -20.83 5.23
C ASN A 402 -2.81 -20.58 6.00
N ALA A 403 -3.00 -19.39 6.58
CA ALA A 403 -4.24 -19.03 7.25
C ALA A 403 -5.40 -18.87 6.26
N LEU A 404 -5.16 -18.23 5.11
CA LEU A 404 -6.15 -18.07 4.04
C LEU A 404 -6.64 -19.42 3.52
N LYS A 405 -5.73 -20.37 3.26
CA LYS A 405 -6.10 -21.73 2.88
C LYS A 405 -6.98 -22.42 3.93
N LYS A 406 -6.66 -22.26 5.22
CA LYS A 406 -7.48 -22.82 6.32
C LYS A 406 -8.86 -22.17 6.41
N LEU A 407 -8.97 -20.90 6.02
CA LEU A 407 -10.24 -20.17 5.94
C LEU A 407 -11.06 -20.53 4.69
N GLY A 408 -10.49 -21.29 3.74
CA GLY A 408 -11.18 -21.75 2.53
C GLY A 408 -11.04 -20.82 1.33
N PHE A 409 -10.13 -19.85 1.35
CA PHE A 409 -9.82 -19.05 0.17
C PHE A 409 -9.11 -19.88 -0.90
N THR A 410 -9.48 -19.65 -2.15
CA THR A 410 -8.73 -20.11 -3.32
C THR A 410 -7.55 -19.17 -3.56
N ILE A 411 -6.34 -19.70 -3.67
CA ILE A 411 -5.14 -18.87 -3.83
C ILE A 411 -4.73 -18.80 -5.29
N ILE A 412 -4.53 -17.58 -5.80
CA ILE A 412 -4.00 -17.32 -7.15
C ILE A 412 -2.68 -16.56 -7.00
N LEU A 413 -1.65 -17.00 -7.72
CA LEU A 413 -0.36 -16.31 -7.80
C LEU A 413 -0.30 -15.56 -9.14
N LEU A 414 0.01 -14.26 -9.08
CA LEU A 414 0.06 -13.37 -10.24
C LEU A 414 1.34 -12.53 -10.21
N THR A 415 2.33 -12.91 -11.01
CA THR A 415 3.69 -12.36 -10.97
C THR A 415 4.07 -11.61 -12.24
N GLY A 416 5.05 -10.71 -12.14
CA GLY A 416 5.70 -10.08 -13.28
C GLY A 416 6.72 -10.97 -14.00
N ARG A 417 7.08 -12.14 -13.45
CA ARG A 417 7.99 -13.11 -14.08
C ARG A 417 7.44 -13.64 -15.41
N ASP A 418 8.34 -14.07 -16.29
CA ASP A 418 8.00 -14.62 -17.60
C ASP A 418 7.72 -16.12 -17.54
N GLU A 419 6.89 -16.62 -18.47
CA GLU A 419 6.51 -18.04 -18.54
C GLU A 419 7.67 -19.03 -18.64
N HIS A 420 8.83 -18.62 -19.18
CA HIS A 420 10.00 -19.50 -19.22
C HIS A 420 10.55 -19.84 -17.82
N GLN A 421 10.30 -18.96 -16.83
CA GLN A 421 10.73 -19.12 -15.43
C GLN A 421 9.72 -19.91 -14.58
N ARG A 422 8.68 -20.50 -15.19
CA ARG A 422 7.62 -21.21 -14.46
C ARG A 422 8.17 -22.34 -13.59
N THR A 423 9.02 -23.20 -14.15
CA THR A 423 9.52 -24.38 -13.43
C THR A 423 10.39 -24.01 -12.22
N SER A 424 11.32 -23.05 -12.39
CA SER A 424 12.16 -22.55 -11.30
C SER A 424 11.32 -21.83 -10.24
N THR A 425 10.35 -21.02 -10.65
CA THR A 425 9.41 -20.34 -9.73
C THR A 425 8.58 -21.32 -8.91
N GLU A 426 7.97 -22.35 -9.54
CA GLU A 426 7.19 -23.36 -8.82
C GLU A 426 8.04 -24.18 -7.86
N THR A 427 9.27 -24.51 -8.25
CA THR A 427 10.22 -25.25 -7.40
C THR A 427 10.57 -24.42 -6.18
N ASN A 428 10.97 -23.16 -6.39
CA ASN A 428 11.31 -22.26 -5.31
C ASN A 428 10.15 -22.05 -4.33
N LEU A 429 8.92 -21.84 -4.84
CA LEU A 429 7.74 -21.69 -3.98
C LEU A 429 7.49 -22.92 -3.12
N ARG A 430 7.63 -24.13 -3.67
CA ARG A 430 7.46 -25.39 -2.92
C ARG A 430 8.52 -25.57 -1.85
N ASP A 431 9.78 -25.30 -2.20
CA ASP A 431 10.92 -25.39 -1.28
C ASP A 431 10.81 -24.35 -0.15
N ALA A 432 10.24 -23.18 -0.46
CA ALA A 432 9.92 -22.12 0.47
C ALA A 432 8.69 -22.41 1.35
N GLY A 433 7.99 -23.54 1.13
CA GLY A 433 6.86 -24.00 1.94
C GLY A 433 5.47 -23.62 1.41
N TYR A 434 5.38 -22.96 0.26
CA TYR A 434 4.11 -22.65 -0.40
C TYR A 434 3.63 -23.84 -1.23
N SER A 435 2.33 -24.13 -1.16
CA SER A 435 1.73 -25.21 -1.96
C SER A 435 0.22 -25.02 -2.09
N GLY A 436 -0.39 -25.72 -3.06
CA GLY A 436 -1.84 -25.74 -3.24
C GLY A 436 -2.44 -24.39 -3.62
N TRP A 437 -1.74 -23.62 -4.45
CA TRP A 437 -2.35 -22.54 -5.23
C TRP A 437 -3.16 -23.16 -6.39
N GLU A 438 -4.21 -22.46 -6.81
CA GLU A 438 -5.08 -22.86 -7.91
C GLU A 438 -4.46 -22.50 -9.27
N ARG A 439 -3.86 -21.31 -9.38
CA ARG A 439 -3.16 -20.86 -10.59
C ARG A 439 -1.88 -20.12 -10.26
N LEU A 440 -0.92 -20.27 -11.16
CA LEU A 440 0.26 -19.44 -11.27
C LEU A 440 0.25 -18.76 -12.65
N LEU A 441 0.00 -17.45 -12.65
CA LEU A 441 -0.11 -16.61 -13.84
C LEU A 441 1.21 -15.85 -14.02
N LEU A 442 1.91 -16.13 -15.12
CA LEU A 442 3.14 -15.45 -15.54
C LEU A 442 2.91 -14.67 -16.83
N ARG A 443 3.87 -13.84 -17.22
CA ARG A 443 3.84 -13.10 -18.49
C ARG A 443 4.14 -14.01 -19.66
N GLY A 444 3.23 -14.01 -20.64
CA GLY A 444 3.44 -14.69 -21.92
C GLY A 444 4.04 -13.77 -22.98
N PRO A 445 4.34 -14.31 -24.18
CA PRO A 445 4.83 -13.51 -25.32
C PRO A 445 3.92 -12.33 -25.70
N ASN A 446 2.60 -12.46 -25.48
CA ASN A 446 1.61 -11.42 -25.77
C ASN A 446 1.55 -10.31 -24.71
N ASP A 447 2.29 -10.43 -23.61
CA ASP A 447 2.33 -9.45 -22.53
C ASP A 447 3.59 -8.57 -22.57
N GLN A 448 4.45 -8.79 -23.56
CA GLN A 448 5.67 -8.02 -23.78
C GLN A 448 5.34 -6.55 -24.04
N GLY A 449 6.02 -5.65 -23.32
CA GLY A 449 5.79 -4.20 -23.38
C GLY A 449 4.56 -3.69 -22.62
N LYS A 450 3.73 -4.56 -22.02
CA LYS A 450 2.64 -4.11 -21.14
C LYS A 450 3.18 -3.69 -19.78
N SER A 451 2.73 -2.54 -19.26
CA SER A 451 2.98 -2.17 -17.87
C SER A 451 2.49 -3.25 -16.89
N ALA A 452 3.09 -3.33 -15.71
CA ALA A 452 2.67 -4.29 -14.70
C ALA A 452 1.21 -4.05 -14.29
N THR A 453 0.84 -2.79 -14.12
CA THR A 453 -0.53 -2.38 -13.81
C THR A 453 -1.55 -2.91 -14.84
N ASN A 454 -1.27 -2.78 -16.14
CA ASN A 454 -2.19 -3.25 -17.19
C ASN A 454 -2.23 -4.77 -17.25
N TYR A 455 -1.07 -5.43 -17.30
CA TYR A 455 -1.00 -6.90 -17.34
C TYR A 455 -1.74 -7.52 -16.16
N LYS A 456 -1.48 -7.07 -14.92
CA LYS A 456 -2.11 -7.63 -13.72
C LYS A 456 -3.61 -7.33 -13.69
N SER A 457 -4.04 -6.14 -14.13
CA SER A 457 -5.46 -5.81 -14.24
C SER A 457 -6.19 -6.71 -15.24
N GLU A 458 -5.61 -6.98 -16.41
CA GLU A 458 -6.19 -7.89 -17.41
C GLU A 458 -6.35 -9.32 -16.87
N GLN A 459 -5.35 -9.83 -16.14
CA GLN A 459 -5.45 -11.15 -15.52
C GLN A 459 -6.53 -11.20 -14.45
N ARG A 460 -6.66 -10.16 -13.62
CA ARG A 460 -7.75 -10.06 -12.64
C ARG A 460 -9.12 -9.99 -13.31
N SER A 461 -9.28 -9.26 -14.41
CA SER A 461 -10.54 -9.24 -15.18
C SER A 461 -10.93 -10.62 -15.69
N LYS A 462 -9.99 -11.40 -16.24
CA LYS A 462 -10.26 -12.77 -16.70
C LYS A 462 -10.77 -13.64 -15.55
N LEU A 463 -10.18 -13.53 -14.35
CA LEU A 463 -10.66 -14.26 -13.18
C LEU A 463 -12.12 -13.88 -12.82
N ILE A 464 -12.46 -12.59 -12.86
CA ILE A 464 -13.83 -12.12 -12.61
C ILE A 464 -14.80 -12.64 -13.67
N GLU A 465 -14.43 -12.60 -14.95
CA GLU A 465 -15.23 -13.13 -16.06
C GLU A 465 -15.49 -14.63 -15.93
N GLU A 466 -14.54 -15.37 -15.35
CA GLU A 466 -14.67 -16.80 -15.00
C GLU A 466 -15.47 -17.05 -13.69
N GLY A 467 -16.02 -16.00 -13.09
CA GLY A 467 -16.87 -16.06 -11.91
C GLY A 467 -16.13 -16.09 -10.57
N PHE A 468 -14.82 -15.83 -10.53
CA PHE A 468 -14.11 -15.65 -9.27
C PHE A 468 -14.46 -14.29 -8.63
N LYS A 469 -14.51 -14.27 -7.30
CA LYS A 469 -14.67 -13.07 -6.48
C LYS A 469 -13.32 -12.75 -5.85
N ILE A 470 -12.67 -11.68 -6.29
CA ILE A 470 -11.36 -11.29 -5.76
C ILE A 470 -11.56 -10.56 -4.43
N ARG A 471 -11.48 -11.30 -3.33
CA ARG A 471 -11.72 -10.77 -1.97
C ARG A 471 -10.50 -10.03 -1.43
N GLY A 472 -9.32 -10.57 -1.66
CA GLY A 472 -8.06 -9.99 -1.20
C GLY A 472 -6.98 -10.01 -2.28
N ASN A 473 -6.09 -9.02 -2.26
CA ASN A 473 -4.91 -8.96 -3.10
C ASN A 473 -3.73 -8.42 -2.28
N SER A 474 -2.60 -9.11 -2.26
CA SER A 474 -1.39 -8.73 -1.54
C SER A 474 -0.22 -8.60 -2.50
N GLY A 475 0.49 -7.47 -2.43
CA GLY A 475 1.61 -7.15 -3.32
C GLY A 475 2.51 -6.06 -2.75
N ASP A 476 3.75 -6.04 -3.18
CA ASP A 476 4.78 -5.08 -2.75
C ASP A 476 4.81 -3.82 -3.62
N GLN A 477 4.11 -3.81 -4.75
CA GLN A 477 3.99 -2.67 -5.65
C GLN A 477 2.54 -2.19 -5.77
N TRP A 478 2.36 -0.89 -5.97
CA TRP A 478 1.04 -0.36 -6.30
C TRP A 478 0.50 -0.89 -7.64
N SER A 479 1.39 -1.27 -8.57
CA SER A 479 1.01 -1.94 -9.83
C SER A 479 0.31 -3.29 -9.63
N ASP A 480 0.49 -3.92 -8.47
CA ASP A 480 -0.15 -5.20 -8.15
C ASP A 480 -1.60 -5.00 -7.72
N LEU A 481 -1.88 -3.83 -7.13
CA LEU A 481 -3.07 -3.56 -6.35
C LEU A 481 -4.02 -2.57 -7.04
N GLN A 482 -3.50 -1.74 -7.94
CA GLN A 482 -4.23 -0.68 -8.65
C GLN A 482 -4.56 -1.08 -10.09
N GLY A 483 -5.23 -0.17 -10.81
CA GLY A 483 -5.76 -0.38 -12.16
C GLY A 483 -7.24 -0.73 -12.12
N PHE A 484 -7.68 -1.65 -12.98
CA PHE A 484 -9.05 -2.15 -13.01
C PHE A 484 -9.13 -3.57 -12.44
N ALA A 485 -10.36 -4.08 -12.24
CA ALA A 485 -10.61 -5.39 -11.62
C ALA A 485 -9.86 -5.56 -10.28
N VAL A 486 -9.90 -4.53 -9.43
CA VAL A 486 -9.25 -4.55 -8.12
C VAL A 486 -10.03 -5.45 -7.14
N ALA A 487 -9.33 -5.96 -6.14
CA ALA A 487 -9.94 -6.76 -5.07
C ALA A 487 -10.83 -5.91 -4.15
N ASP A 488 -11.73 -6.57 -3.40
CA ASP A 488 -12.51 -5.90 -2.34
C ASP A 488 -11.60 -5.16 -1.34
N ARG A 489 -10.45 -5.78 -0.99
CA ARG A 489 -9.36 -5.14 -0.23
C ARG A 489 -8.00 -5.50 -0.81
N SER A 490 -7.12 -4.51 -0.88
CA SER A 490 -5.73 -4.67 -1.29
C SER A 490 -4.80 -4.37 -0.13
N PHE A 491 -3.69 -5.10 -0.05
CA PHE A 491 -2.69 -4.98 1.02
C PHE A 491 -1.30 -4.75 0.42
N LYS A 492 -0.74 -3.55 0.66
CA LYS A 492 0.57 -3.09 0.18
C LYS A 492 1.65 -3.42 1.21
N VAL A 493 2.48 -4.41 0.94
CA VAL A 493 3.67 -4.70 1.79
C VAL A 493 4.84 -3.80 1.39
N PRO A 494 5.79 -3.49 2.29
CA PRO A 494 6.85 -2.52 2.01
C PRO A 494 7.85 -3.05 0.98
N ASN A 495 8.30 -2.17 0.09
CA ASN A 495 9.46 -2.40 -0.77
C ASN A 495 10.13 -1.06 -1.13
N PRO A 496 11.23 -0.70 -0.45
CA PRO A 496 11.98 0.52 -0.74
C PRO A 496 13.08 0.33 -1.79
N MET A 497 13.30 -0.88 -2.32
CA MET A 497 14.45 -1.21 -3.16
C MET A 497 14.23 -0.85 -4.63
N TYR A 498 13.01 -1.00 -5.13
CA TYR A 498 12.67 -0.73 -6.53
C TYR A 498 11.21 -0.33 -6.71
N TYR A 499 10.90 0.22 -7.89
CA TYR A 499 9.55 0.60 -8.29
C TYR A 499 9.17 -0.02 -9.62
N ILE A 500 7.94 -0.54 -9.70
CA ILE A 500 7.37 -1.06 -10.94
C ILE A 500 6.14 -0.21 -11.33
N PRO A 501 6.17 0.46 -12.50
CA PRO A 501 5.07 1.31 -12.98
C PRO A 501 3.84 0.55 -13.51
#